data_AF-A0A1C6KGI6-F1
#
_entry.id   AF-A0A1C6KGI6-F1
#
_cell.length_a   1.000
_cell.length_b   1.000
_cell.length_c   1.000
_cell.angle_alpha   90.00
_cell.angle_beta   90.00
_cell.angle_gamma   90.00
#
_symmetry.space_group_name_H-M   'P 1'
#
loop_
_entity.id
_entity.type
_entity.pdbx_description
1 polymer ?
#
loop_
_entity_poly.entity_id
_entity_poly.type
_entity_poly.pdbx_seq_one_letter_code
_entity_poly.pdbx_strand_id
1 'polypeptide(L)'
;MKRMMLFMMLMLGVVSAVMAQGTDVPATDYDAMIGTFAGFAAGVVVLTEGLKGLFPNMKGWVTQLVSWCVGLVCVMLLWWLDAGFVSDVSWDIALLYGFGASLVANGVADTGLVQWVIGLFRKKREEAA
;
A
#
# COMPACT_ATOMS: atom_id res chain seq x y z
N MET A 1 -23.05 -7.69 17.59
CA MET A 1 -21.67 -7.24 17.91
C MET A 1 -20.78 -8.38 18.41
N LYS A 2 -21.07 -9.04 19.55
CA LYS A 2 -20.20 -10.09 20.11
C LYS A 2 -19.91 -11.28 19.17
N ARG A 3 -20.90 -11.74 18.39
CA ARG A 3 -20.74 -12.85 17.43
C ARG A 3 -19.87 -12.48 16.21
N MET A 4 -19.97 -11.23 15.75
CA MET A 4 -19.15 -10.71 14.64
C MET A 4 -17.70 -10.52 15.07
N MET A 5 -17.49 -10.03 16.30
CA MET A 5 -16.15 -9.89 16.90
C MET A 5 -15.47 -11.25 17.09
N LEU A 6 -16.23 -12.27 17.54
CA LEU A 6 -15.74 -13.64 17.66
C LEU A 6 -15.32 -14.22 16.30
N PHE A 7 -16.12 -13.98 15.26
CA PHE A 7 -15.82 -14.45 13.91
C PHE A 7 -14.54 -13.79 13.35
N MET A 8 -14.37 -12.49 13.61
CA MET A 8 -13.17 -11.75 13.20
C MET A 8 -11.92 -12.25 13.93
N MET A 9 -12.01 -12.52 15.23
CA MET A 9 -10.92 -13.14 16.01
C MET A 9 -10.56 -14.54 15.53
N LEU A 10 -11.56 -15.35 15.15
CA LEU A 10 -11.33 -16.68 14.60
C LEU A 10 -10.61 -16.60 13.25
N MET A 11 -11.04 -15.72 12.35
CA MET A 11 -10.38 -15.51 11.05
C MET A 11 -8.93 -15.03 11.23
N LEU A 12 -8.70 -14.09 12.14
CA LEU A 12 -7.35 -13.61 12.46
C LEU A 12 -6.48 -14.73 13.06
N GLY A 13 -7.04 -15.56 13.93
CA GLY A 13 -6.35 -16.73 14.51
C GLY A 13 -5.97 -17.77 13.46
N VAL A 14 -6.84 -18.04 12.48
CA VAL A 14 -6.53 -18.94 11.36
C VAL A 14 -5.41 -18.37 10.50
N VAL A 15 -5.46 -17.08 10.16
CA VAL A 15 -4.39 -16.42 9.39
C VAL A 15 -3.07 -16.50 10.15
N SER A 16 -3.04 -16.16 11.44
CA SER A 16 -1.84 -16.26 12.27
C SER A 16 -1.27 -17.68 12.34
N ALA A 17 -2.12 -18.70 12.45
CA ALA A 17 -1.70 -20.10 12.46
C ALA A 17 -1.09 -20.54 11.13
N VAL A 18 -1.63 -20.07 9.99
CA VAL A 18 -1.08 -20.33 8.64
C VAL A 18 0.27 -19.62 8.46
N MET A 19 0.38 -18.36 8.89
CA MET A 19 1.65 -17.61 8.83
C MET A 19 2.72 -18.19 9.76
N ALA A 20 2.32 -18.97 10.78
CA ALA A 20 3.21 -19.65 11.72
C ALA A 20 3.63 -21.07 11.28
N GLN A 21 3.21 -21.56 10.10
CA GLN A 21 3.59 -22.90 9.62
C GLN A 21 5.05 -23.00 9.12
N GLY A 22 5.78 -21.89 9.03
CA GLY A 22 7.20 -21.88 8.68
C GLY A 22 8.08 -22.23 9.89
N THR A 23 9.00 -23.19 9.73
CA THR A 23 9.98 -23.58 10.76
C THR A 23 11.17 -22.64 10.87
N ASP A 24 11.29 -21.69 9.95
CA ASP A 24 12.30 -20.65 9.98
C ASP A 24 11.64 -19.38 10.54
N VAL A 25 12.23 -18.78 11.58
CA VAL A 25 11.93 -17.40 11.94
C VAL A 25 12.30 -16.59 10.69
N PRO A 26 11.35 -16.05 9.92
CA PRO A 26 11.71 -15.23 8.80
C PRO A 26 12.41 -14.04 9.44
N ALA A 27 13.68 -13.81 9.12
CA ALA A 27 14.23 -12.47 9.30
C ALA A 27 13.20 -11.54 8.66
N THR A 28 12.69 -10.54 9.40
CA THR A 28 11.70 -9.61 8.84
C THR A 28 12.36 -8.95 7.65
N ASP A 29 12.00 -9.43 6.46
CA ASP A 29 12.58 -8.98 5.22
C ASP A 29 11.88 -7.68 4.86
N TYR A 30 12.37 -6.61 5.47
CA TYR A 30 11.88 -5.26 5.24
C TYR A 30 12.02 -4.88 3.75
N ASP A 31 12.99 -5.46 3.06
CA ASP A 31 13.17 -5.32 1.62
C ASP A 31 12.00 -5.98 0.86
N ALA A 32 11.59 -7.19 1.25
CA ALA A 32 10.41 -7.83 0.69
C ALA A 32 9.10 -7.06 0.99
N MET A 33 8.99 -6.40 2.14
CA MET A 33 7.82 -5.57 2.47
C MET A 33 7.74 -4.30 1.61
N ILE A 34 8.85 -3.58 1.44
CA ILE A 34 8.92 -2.37 0.60
C ILE A 34 8.92 -2.73 -0.89
N GLY A 35 9.37 -3.94 -1.24
CA GLY A 35 9.39 -4.49 -2.59
C GLY A 35 8.01 -4.82 -3.17
N THR A 36 6.92 -4.63 -2.43
CA THR A 36 5.56 -4.91 -2.93
C THR A 36 4.65 -3.69 -2.88
N PHE A 37 3.80 -3.57 -3.90
CA PHE A 37 2.75 -2.55 -3.94
C PHE A 37 1.77 -2.67 -2.76
N ALA A 38 1.46 -3.90 -2.33
CA ALA A 38 0.58 -4.15 -1.19
C ALA A 38 1.21 -3.70 0.13
N GLY A 39 2.50 -3.99 0.34
CA GLY A 39 3.24 -3.51 1.51
C GLY A 39 3.33 -1.99 1.55
N PHE A 40 3.56 -1.36 0.40
CA PHE A 40 3.51 0.10 0.28
C PHE A 40 2.13 0.69 0.61
N ALA A 41 1.05 0.14 0.05
CA ALA A 41 -0.32 0.59 0.34
C ALA A 41 -0.67 0.44 1.84
N ALA A 42 -0.24 -0.65 2.48
CA ALA A 42 -0.37 -0.83 3.92
C ALA A 42 0.42 0.23 4.70
N GLY A 43 1.64 0.56 4.25
CA GLY A 43 2.44 1.65 4.81
C GLY A 43 1.74 3.01 4.73
N VAL A 44 1.11 3.32 3.59
CA VAL A 44 0.31 4.55 3.42
C VAL A 44 -0.85 4.62 4.42
N VAL A 45 -1.52 3.51 4.71
CA VAL A 45 -2.57 3.45 5.76
C VAL A 45 -1.98 3.80 7.11
N VAL A 46 -0.89 3.13 7.52
CA VAL A 46 -0.25 3.36 8.82
C VAL A 46 0.21 4.81 8.98
N LEU A 47 0.85 5.38 7.95
CA LEU A 47 1.31 6.76 7.96
C LEU A 47 0.15 7.75 8.05
N THR A 48 -0.93 7.50 7.30
CA THR A 48 -2.14 8.35 7.33
C THR A 48 -2.82 8.30 8.69
N GLU A 49 -2.95 7.12 9.30
CA GLU A 49 -3.50 6.96 10.66
C GLU A 49 -2.59 7.60 11.72
N GLY A 50 -1.26 7.48 11.58
CA GLY A 50 -0.29 8.16 12.43
C GLY A 50 -0.45 9.69 12.38
N LEU A 51 -0.65 10.25 11.18
CA LEU A 51 -0.91 11.69 11.01
C LEU A 51 -2.23 12.12 11.64
N LYS A 52 -3.29 11.30 11.59
CA LYS A 52 -4.53 11.58 12.33
C LYS A 52 -4.31 11.63 13.83
N GLY A 53 -3.48 10.73 14.36
CA GLY A 53 -3.10 10.73 15.77
C GLY A 53 -2.41 12.03 16.20
N LEU A 54 -1.61 12.62 15.31
CA LEU A 54 -0.95 13.92 15.53
C LEU A 54 -1.90 15.11 15.34
N PHE A 55 -2.91 15.00 14.45
CA PHE A 55 -3.86 16.06 14.12
C PHE A 55 -5.33 15.60 14.23
N PRO A 56 -5.88 15.45 15.44
CA PRO A 56 -7.18 14.80 15.66
C PRO A 56 -8.42 15.57 15.15
N ASN A 57 -8.28 16.83 14.74
CA ASN A 57 -9.41 17.67 14.28
C ASN A 57 -9.60 17.69 12.74
N MET A 58 -9.05 16.72 12.00
CA MET A 58 -9.19 16.68 10.54
C MET A 58 -10.57 16.19 10.10
N LYS A 59 -11.24 16.97 9.23
CA LYS A 59 -12.45 16.51 8.52
C LYS A 59 -12.12 15.30 7.64
N GLY A 60 -13.07 14.37 7.49
CA GLY A 60 -12.85 13.12 6.73
C GLY A 60 -12.35 13.30 5.31
N TRP A 61 -12.81 14.31 4.58
CA TRP A 61 -12.32 14.61 3.22
C TRP A 61 -10.89 15.19 3.21
N VAL A 62 -10.49 15.90 4.27
CA VAL A 62 -9.12 16.43 4.42
C VAL A 62 -8.15 15.29 4.67
N THR A 63 -8.54 14.35 5.52
CA THR A 63 -7.78 13.11 5.74
C THR A 63 -7.53 12.34 4.44
N GLN A 64 -8.53 12.24 3.57
CA GLN A 64 -8.37 11.56 2.29
C GLN A 64 -7.35 12.29 1.41
N LEU A 65 -7.38 13.62 1.33
CA LEU A 65 -6.35 14.38 0.64
C LEU A 65 -4.95 14.19 1.24
N VAL A 66 -4.85 14.19 2.58
CA VAL A 66 -3.59 13.92 3.27
C VAL A 66 -3.06 12.54 2.90
N SER A 67 -3.91 11.52 2.84
CA SER A 67 -3.49 10.18 2.42
C SER A 67 -2.93 10.14 0.99
N TRP A 68 -3.51 10.94 0.07
CA TRP A 68 -3.02 11.05 -1.30
C TRP A 68 -1.66 11.72 -1.34
N CYS A 69 -1.48 12.80 -0.58
CA CYS A 69 -0.17 13.45 -0.43
C CYS A 69 0.87 12.48 0.15
N VAL A 70 0.51 11.69 1.16
CA VAL A 70 1.39 10.67 1.76
C VAL A 70 1.82 9.65 0.71
N GLY A 71 0.89 9.05 -0.02
CA GLY A 71 1.23 8.06 -1.05
C GLY A 71 2.10 8.63 -2.17
N LEU A 72 1.85 9.87 -2.61
CA LEU A 72 2.67 10.54 -3.62
C LEU A 72 4.08 10.88 -3.11
N VAL A 73 4.20 11.42 -1.91
CA VAL A 73 5.51 11.77 -1.34
C VAL A 73 6.32 10.50 -1.07
N CYS A 74 5.71 9.48 -0.44
CA CYS A 74 6.41 8.24 -0.12
C CYS A 74 6.84 7.47 -1.38
N VAL A 75 6.01 7.42 -2.43
CA VAL A 75 6.41 6.73 -3.67
C VAL A 75 7.53 7.47 -4.39
N MET A 76 7.52 8.81 -4.37
CA MET A 76 8.57 9.61 -5.00
C MET A 76 9.88 9.52 -4.23
N LEU A 77 9.83 9.35 -2.90
CA LEU A 77 11.01 9.04 -2.11
C LEU A 77 11.59 7.66 -2.46
N LEU A 78 10.74 6.63 -2.59
CA LEU A 78 11.19 5.30 -3.01
C LEU A 78 11.79 5.30 -4.42
N TRP A 79 11.12 6.00 -5.35
CA TRP A 79 11.61 6.16 -6.72
C TRP A 79 12.94 6.92 -6.76
N TRP A 80 13.08 8.00 -5.97
CA TRP A 80 14.33 8.77 -5.90
C TRP A 80 15.50 8.00 -5.28
N LEU A 81 15.21 7.09 -4.35
CA LEU A 81 16.20 6.21 -3.73
C LEU A 81 16.47 4.93 -4.54
N ASP A 82 15.83 4.78 -5.70
CA ASP A 82 15.90 3.57 -6.54
C ASP A 82 15.55 2.29 -5.75
N ALA A 83 14.48 2.36 -4.96
CA ALA A 83 14.14 1.34 -3.97
C ALA A 83 12.73 0.77 -4.12
N GLY A 84 12.57 -0.48 -3.68
CA GLY A 84 11.28 -1.16 -3.62
C GLY A 84 10.69 -1.45 -4.99
N PHE A 85 9.37 -1.60 -5.04
CA PHE A 85 8.63 -1.96 -6.26
C PHE A 85 8.65 -0.89 -7.37
N VAL A 86 9.24 0.28 -7.12
CA VAL A 86 9.31 1.41 -8.06
C VAL A 86 10.71 1.75 -8.57
N SER A 87 11.73 0.94 -8.27
CA SER A 87 13.12 1.18 -8.74
C SER A 87 13.21 1.22 -10.27
N ASP A 88 12.64 0.23 -10.95
CA ASP A 88 12.72 0.10 -12.42
C ASP A 88 11.52 0.67 -13.18
N VAL A 89 10.84 1.69 -12.63
CA VAL A 89 9.75 2.37 -13.33
C VAL A 89 10.01 3.85 -13.50
N SER A 90 9.44 4.42 -14.55
CA SER A 90 9.52 5.85 -14.79
C SER A 90 8.76 6.64 -13.72
N TRP A 91 9.20 7.88 -13.46
CA TRP A 91 8.66 8.75 -12.41
C TRP A 91 7.13 8.95 -12.49
N ASP A 92 6.57 8.98 -13.70
CA ASP A 92 5.15 9.16 -13.93
C ASP A 92 4.35 7.89 -13.62
N ILE A 93 4.91 6.71 -13.88
CA ILE A 93 4.33 5.42 -13.47
C ILE A 93 4.43 5.25 -11.95
N ALA A 94 5.55 5.67 -11.34
CA ALA A 94 5.71 5.70 -9.89
C ALA A 94 4.62 6.58 -9.23
N LEU A 95 4.34 7.78 -9.78
CA LEU A 95 3.24 8.63 -9.30
C LEU A 95 1.87 7.94 -9.41
N LEU A 96 1.60 7.21 -10.50
CA LEU A 96 0.37 6.42 -10.64
C LEU A 96 0.27 5.34 -9.56
N TYR A 97 1.38 4.69 -9.21
CA TYR A 97 1.42 3.75 -8.09
C TYR A 97 1.19 4.45 -6.76
N GLY A 98 1.80 5.62 -6.49
CA GLY A 98 1.58 6.36 -5.24
C GLY A 98 0.12 6.80 -5.06
N PHE A 99 -0.48 7.30 -6.15
CA PHE A 99 -1.90 7.64 -6.15
C PHE A 99 -2.78 6.41 -5.98
N GLY A 100 -2.50 5.34 -6.73
CA GLY A 100 -3.23 4.08 -6.64
C GLY A 100 -3.15 3.43 -5.26
N ALA A 101 -1.99 3.46 -4.59
CA ALA A 101 -1.83 3.01 -3.21
C ALA A 101 -2.69 3.81 -2.24
N SER A 102 -2.84 5.11 -2.50
CA SER A 102 -3.70 5.98 -1.70
C SER A 102 -5.18 5.66 -1.90
N LEU A 103 -5.60 5.30 -3.12
CA LEU A 103 -6.95 4.81 -3.38
C LEU A 103 -7.22 3.49 -2.64
N VAL A 104 -6.25 2.57 -2.66
CA VAL A 104 -6.31 1.31 -1.90
C VAL A 104 -6.39 1.56 -0.40
N ALA A 105 -5.57 2.48 0.12
CA ALA A 105 -5.56 2.85 1.53
C ALA A 105 -6.89 3.45 2.02
N ASN A 106 -7.65 4.09 1.13
CA ASN A 106 -8.98 4.61 1.44
C ASN A 106 -10.12 3.61 1.16
N GLY A 107 -9.82 2.40 0.69
CA GLY A 107 -10.81 1.40 0.31
C GLY A 107 -11.58 1.71 -0.98
N VAL A 108 -11.06 2.59 -1.83
CA VAL A 108 -11.68 2.98 -3.11
C VAL A 108 -11.36 1.99 -4.23
N ALA A 109 -10.20 1.32 -4.16
CA ALA A 109 -9.75 0.34 -5.14
C ALA A 109 -9.06 -0.85 -4.47
N ASP A 110 -8.99 -2.00 -5.14
CA ASP A 110 -8.15 -3.12 -4.72
C ASP A 110 -6.78 -3.08 -5.41
N THR A 111 -5.81 -3.79 -4.83
CA THR A 111 -4.43 -3.79 -5.34
C THR A 111 -4.32 -4.36 -6.74
N GLY A 112 -5.10 -5.38 -7.07
CA GLY A 112 -5.10 -6.04 -8.37
C GLY A 112 -5.63 -5.13 -9.47
N LEU A 113 -6.75 -4.42 -9.24
CA LEU A 113 -7.31 -3.46 -10.18
C LEU A 113 -6.33 -2.33 -10.48
N VAL A 114 -5.69 -1.76 -9.46
CA VAL A 114 -4.71 -0.68 -9.64
C VAL A 114 -3.53 -1.15 -10.47
N GLN A 115 -2.95 -2.31 -10.13
CA GLN A 115 -1.82 -2.88 -10.87
C GLN A 115 -2.20 -3.22 -12.31
N TRP A 116 -3.40 -3.75 -12.54
CA TRP A 116 -3.91 -4.04 -13.88
C TRP A 116 -4.04 -2.76 -14.73
N VAL A 117 -4.67 -1.71 -14.20
CA VAL A 117 -4.82 -0.43 -14.91
C VAL A 117 -3.45 0.16 -15.25
N ILE A 118 -2.52 0.20 -14.30
CA ILE A 118 -1.17 0.73 -14.53
C ILE A 118 -0.42 -0.13 -15.55
N GLY A 119 -0.60 -1.45 -15.51
CA GLY A 119 -0.06 -2.39 -16.49
C GLY A 119 -0.49 -2.09 -17.94
N LEU A 120 -1.73 -1.65 -18.15
CA LEU A 120 -2.20 -1.21 -19.48
C LEU A 120 -1.43 0.01 -19.99
N PHE A 121 -1.18 0.99 -19.12
CA PHE A 121 -0.40 2.18 -19.48
C PHE A 121 1.06 1.85 -19.77
N ARG A 122 1.67 0.94 -18.99
CA ARG A 122 3.04 0.45 -19.25
C ARG A 122 3.13 -0.24 -20.61
N LYS A 123 2.24 -1.21 -20.88
CA LYS A 123 2.21 -1.95 -22.14
C LYS A 123 2.04 -1.04 -23.36
N LYS A 124 1.08 -0.10 -23.29
CA LYS A 124 0.84 0.86 -24.39
C LYS A 124 2.10 1.71 -24.68
N ARG A 125 2.90 2.00 -23.67
CA ARG A 125 4.14 2.77 -23.83
C ARG A 125 5.26 1.95 -24.46
N GLU A 126 5.42 0.70 -24.07
CA GLU A 126 6.38 -0.22 -24.70
C GLU A 126 6.06 -0.42 -26.19
N GLU A 127 4.78 -0.46 -26.56
CA GLU A 127 4.35 -0.54 -27.96
C GLU A 127 4.56 0.76 -28.76
N ALA A 128 4.74 1.90 -28.07
CA ALA A 128 4.90 3.22 -28.69
C ALA A 128 6.37 3.70 -28.75
N ALA A 129 7.31 2.93 -28.19
CA ALA A 129 8.74 3.21 -28.14
C ALA A 129 9.50 2.40 -29.20
#